data_AF-J4UH35-F1
#
_entry.id   AF-J4UH35-F1
#
_cell.length_a   1.000
_cell.length_b   1.000
_cell.length_c   1.000
_cell.angle_alpha   90.00
_cell.angle_beta   90.00
_cell.angle_gamma   90.00
#
_symmetry.space_group_name_H-M   'P 1'
#
loop_
_entity.id
_entity.type
_entity.pdbx_description
1 polymer ?
#
loop_
_entity_poly.entity_id
_entity_poly.type
_entity_poly.pdbx_seq_one_letter_code
_entity_poly.pdbx_strand_id
1 'polypeptide(L)'
;MPEKGLARDARCYAVRGEELVGETADDGYLGSRKLTPVLLSAITSLALAVSALAAGPGPYPVKETLHCRSSPSTSGKIVKDYPKGTKIKLSCYSRGQSIGGNTIWDKTTDGCFVADYYVTTGTTNPVVAACSGGGGSVSPCPSINDAGIALIKEFEGFFKNPYKDPVGLWTVGYGHLCANGGKDSSCSGTGFKYPLTEATATELLKKDLPSYTSCFPKYLTSGAKLNKNQYAALTSFTFNLGCGVLKDFAGRLNKGEDASTVFAQEFPKYVHAGGNVLQGLVRRRNAEVALAKKAGSTEAWPKCAK
;
A
#
# COMPACT_ATOMS: atom_id res chain seq x y z
N MET A 1 -29.09 25.91 -7.22
CA MET A 1 -29.26 24.60 -6.55
C MET A 1 -28.21 23.62 -7.07
N PRO A 2 -27.45 22.95 -6.20
CA PRO A 2 -26.34 23.50 -5.41
C PRO A 2 -25.02 23.57 -6.21
N GLU A 3 -24.19 24.55 -5.86
CA GLU A 3 -22.88 24.84 -6.46
C GLU A 3 -21.88 23.69 -6.29
N LYS A 4 -21.30 23.23 -7.41
CA LYS A 4 -20.28 22.19 -7.45
C LYS A 4 -18.94 22.74 -6.94
N GLY A 5 -18.33 22.01 -6.01
CA GLY A 5 -17.11 22.39 -5.30
C GLY A 5 -15.92 22.69 -6.22
N LEU A 6 -15.52 23.96 -6.23
CA LEU A 6 -14.15 24.38 -6.54
C LEU A 6 -13.29 24.22 -5.28
N ALA A 7 -12.52 23.13 -5.24
CA ALA A 7 -11.31 23.01 -4.44
C ALA A 7 -10.43 21.94 -5.08
N ARG A 8 -9.86 22.26 -6.25
CA ARG A 8 -8.86 21.42 -6.89
C ARG A 8 -7.64 22.26 -7.24
N ASP A 9 -6.90 22.64 -6.20
CA ASP A 9 -5.53 23.15 -6.32
C ASP A 9 -4.76 22.75 -5.05
N ALA A 10 -4.13 21.57 -5.10
CA ALA A 10 -2.98 21.17 -4.28
C ALA A 10 -2.70 19.67 -4.48
N ARG A 11 -2.20 19.27 -5.65
CA ARG A 11 -1.46 17.99 -5.77
C ARG A 11 -0.11 18.30 -6.42
N CYS A 12 0.87 18.63 -5.57
CA CYS A 12 2.27 18.69 -5.96
C CYS A 12 2.77 17.26 -6.24
N TYR A 13 2.93 16.89 -7.51
CA TYR A 13 3.76 15.76 -7.93
C TYR A 13 4.88 16.27 -8.84
N ALA A 14 6.12 16.13 -8.37
CA ALA A 14 7.31 16.32 -9.18
C ALA A 14 7.54 15.05 -10.02
N VAL A 15 7.58 15.20 -11.35
CA VAL A 15 7.95 14.13 -12.28
C VAL A 15 9.18 14.60 -13.08
N ARG A 16 10.30 13.89 -12.94
CA ARG A 16 11.36 13.74 -13.96
C ARG A 16 11.11 12.35 -14.54
N GLY A 17 11.02 12.05 -15.84
CA GLY A 17 11.65 12.63 -17.03
C GLY A 17 12.31 11.43 -17.74
N GLU A 18 11.68 10.93 -18.82
CA GLU A 18 12.25 10.22 -19.99
C GLU A 18 12.87 8.81 -19.78
N GLU A 19 12.80 7.80 -20.67
CA GLU A 19 12.23 7.55 -22.01
C GLU A 19 12.13 6.02 -22.25
N LEU A 20 11.24 5.56 -23.13
CA LEU A 20 11.02 4.16 -23.53
C LEU A 20 11.49 3.91 -24.97
N VAL A 21 12.11 2.76 -25.21
CA VAL A 21 12.14 2.04 -26.50
C VAL A 21 11.85 0.57 -26.11
N GLY A 22 10.77 -0.10 -26.51
CA GLY A 22 10.29 -0.34 -27.87
C GLY A 22 10.86 -1.68 -28.33
N GLU A 23 10.03 -2.73 -28.47
CA GLU A 23 10.16 -3.76 -29.51
C GLU A 23 8.94 -4.70 -29.48
N THR A 24 8.59 -5.21 -30.66
CA THR A 24 7.32 -5.77 -31.11
C THR A 24 7.18 -7.29 -30.95
N ALA A 25 5.92 -7.75 -31.06
CA ALA A 25 5.49 -9.13 -31.15
C ALA A 25 5.90 -9.80 -32.47
N ASP A 26 5.97 -11.14 -32.48
CA ASP A 26 5.98 -11.94 -33.71
C ASP A 26 5.22 -13.27 -33.53
N ASP A 27 4.66 -13.70 -34.66
CA ASP A 27 3.69 -14.75 -34.98
C ASP A 27 4.18 -16.18 -34.61
N GLY A 28 3.35 -17.19 -34.29
CA GLY A 28 2.25 -17.77 -35.07
C GLY A 28 2.72 -19.09 -35.73
N TYR A 29 2.12 -20.25 -35.40
CA TYR A 29 1.93 -21.33 -36.39
C TYR A 29 0.97 -22.45 -35.93
N LEU A 30 -0.01 -22.72 -36.81
CA LEU A 30 -0.94 -23.84 -36.81
C LEU A 30 -0.31 -25.09 -37.43
N GLY A 31 -0.67 -26.28 -36.96
CA GLY A 31 -0.27 -27.54 -37.59
C GLY A 31 -1.16 -28.73 -37.22
N SER A 32 -2.32 -28.85 -37.86
CA SER A 32 -3.21 -30.02 -37.78
C SER A 32 -2.63 -31.22 -38.54
N ARG A 33 -2.56 -32.40 -37.90
CA ARG A 33 -2.49 -33.70 -38.60
C ARG A 33 -3.33 -34.78 -37.92
N LYS A 34 -4.34 -35.17 -38.70
CA LYS A 34 -5.11 -36.42 -38.86
C LYS A 34 -4.93 -37.59 -37.87
N LEU A 35 -6.10 -38.09 -37.44
CA LEU A 35 -6.37 -39.35 -36.73
C LEU A 35 -6.17 -40.58 -37.62
N THR A 36 -5.56 -41.63 -37.07
CA THR A 36 -5.81 -43.04 -37.41
C THR A 36 -5.79 -43.91 -36.13
N PRO A 37 -6.59 -44.99 -36.05
CA PRO A 37 -6.85 -45.72 -34.81
C PRO A 37 -5.89 -46.91 -34.65
N VAL A 38 -5.31 -47.08 -33.46
CA VAL A 38 -4.50 -48.26 -33.12
C VAL A 38 -4.78 -48.70 -31.69
N LEU A 39 -5.31 -49.92 -31.60
CA LEU A 39 -5.25 -50.92 -30.54
C LEU A 39 -5.11 -50.49 -29.07
N LEU A 40 -6.11 -50.92 -28.31
CA LEU A 40 -6.20 -50.91 -26.85
C LEU A 40 -5.07 -51.76 -26.23
N SER A 41 -3.92 -51.14 -25.97
CA SER A 41 -2.91 -51.68 -25.04
C SER A 41 -3.17 -51.12 -23.66
N ALA A 42 -3.26 -52.01 -22.67
CA ALA A 42 -3.38 -51.67 -21.26
C ALA A 42 -2.13 -50.87 -20.82
N ILE A 43 -2.27 -49.54 -20.78
CA ILE A 43 -1.28 -48.68 -20.13
C ILE A 43 -1.55 -48.81 -18.64
N THR A 44 -0.68 -49.55 -17.95
CA THR A 44 -0.47 -49.38 -16.52
C THR A 44 -0.20 -47.90 -16.29
N SER A 45 -1.21 -47.19 -15.82
CA SER A 45 -1.09 -45.79 -15.45
C SER A 45 -0.18 -45.75 -14.23
N LEU A 46 1.12 -45.58 -14.46
CA LEU A 46 2.00 -45.03 -13.45
C LEU A 46 1.52 -43.59 -13.27
N ALA A 47 0.53 -43.42 -12.39
CA ALA A 47 0.23 -42.10 -11.86
C ALA A 47 1.55 -41.60 -11.26
N LEU A 48 2.23 -40.67 -11.95
CA LEU A 48 3.13 -39.78 -11.24
C LEU A 48 2.24 -39.13 -10.20
N ALA A 49 2.42 -39.54 -8.95
CA ALA A 49 1.99 -38.75 -7.84
C ALA A 49 2.66 -37.39 -8.04
N VAL A 50 1.91 -36.43 -8.55
CA VAL A 50 2.25 -35.03 -8.37
C VAL A 50 2.10 -34.84 -6.88
N SER A 51 3.19 -35.05 -6.15
CA SER A 51 3.28 -34.64 -4.77
C SER A 51 3.02 -33.15 -4.79
N ALA A 52 1.79 -32.75 -4.47
CA ALA A 52 1.54 -31.40 -4.02
C ALA A 52 2.55 -31.18 -2.89
N LEU A 53 3.58 -30.35 -3.14
CA LEU A 53 4.48 -29.95 -2.06
C LEU A 53 3.56 -29.38 -1.00
N ALA A 54 3.44 -30.08 0.12
CA ALA A 54 2.79 -29.54 1.29
C ALA A 54 3.45 -28.19 1.56
N ALA A 55 2.64 -27.14 1.68
CA ALA A 55 3.10 -25.87 2.22
C ALA A 55 3.90 -26.17 3.50
N GLY A 56 5.18 -25.79 3.51
CA GLY A 56 6.08 -26.11 4.60
C GLY A 56 7.46 -25.46 4.45
N PRO A 57 8.44 -25.86 5.28
CA PRO A 57 9.76 -25.24 5.36
C PRO A 57 10.66 -25.35 4.11
N GLY A 58 10.20 -25.94 3.01
CA GLY A 58 11.03 -26.21 1.83
C GLY A 58 11.97 -27.42 1.99
N PRO A 59 13.05 -27.50 1.20
CA PRO A 59 13.80 -26.35 0.68
C PRO A 59 13.35 -25.85 -0.70
N TYR A 60 13.49 -24.54 -0.94
CA TYR A 60 13.08 -23.86 -2.18
C TYR A 60 14.28 -23.23 -2.90
N PRO A 61 14.38 -23.32 -4.24
CA PRO A 61 15.46 -22.69 -4.98
C PRO A 61 15.25 -21.18 -5.14
N VAL A 62 16.34 -20.41 -5.02
CA VAL A 62 16.36 -18.97 -5.32
C VAL A 62 16.54 -18.72 -6.82
N LYS A 63 15.80 -17.75 -7.38
CA LYS A 63 15.75 -17.43 -8.82
C LYS A 63 17.04 -16.77 -9.34
N GLU A 64 17.75 -16.07 -8.46
CA GLU A 64 18.99 -15.35 -8.72
C GLU A 64 19.85 -15.25 -7.45
N THR A 65 21.00 -14.58 -7.53
CA THR A 65 21.82 -14.29 -6.35
C THR A 65 21.03 -13.39 -5.40
N LEU A 66 20.72 -13.92 -4.20
CA LEU A 66 19.78 -13.32 -3.28
C LEU A 66 20.45 -12.98 -1.95
N HIS A 67 20.39 -11.70 -1.59
CA HIS A 67 20.85 -11.19 -0.31
C HIS A 67 19.85 -11.54 0.81
N CYS A 68 20.30 -12.34 1.77
CA CYS A 68 19.59 -12.58 3.02
C CYS A 68 19.90 -11.47 4.02
N ARG A 69 18.86 -10.83 4.56
CA ARG A 69 18.98 -9.56 5.30
C ARG A 69 18.53 -9.69 6.74
N SER A 70 19.03 -8.81 7.60
CA SER A 70 18.69 -8.79 9.03
C SER A 70 17.22 -8.45 9.32
N SER A 71 16.50 -7.90 8.34
CA SER A 71 15.10 -7.45 8.45
C SER A 71 14.38 -7.62 7.11
N PRO A 72 13.04 -7.65 7.07
CA PRO A 72 12.26 -7.80 5.84
C PRO A 72 12.20 -6.50 5.00
N SER A 73 13.38 -5.99 4.64
CA SER A 73 13.57 -4.77 3.83
C SER A 73 14.96 -4.80 3.19
N THR A 74 15.09 -4.18 2.01
CA THR A 74 16.38 -4.01 1.33
C THR A 74 17.34 -3.07 2.06
N SER A 75 16.86 -2.28 3.03
CA SER A 75 17.71 -1.49 3.93
C SER A 75 18.34 -2.32 5.05
N GLY A 76 17.84 -3.54 5.28
CA GLY A 76 18.43 -4.47 6.25
C GLY A 76 19.86 -4.84 5.88
N LYS A 77 20.71 -4.99 6.90
CA LYS A 77 22.10 -5.43 6.72
C LYS A 77 22.12 -6.79 6.04
N ILE A 78 23.00 -6.96 5.06
CA ILE A 78 23.22 -8.27 4.43
C ILE A 78 23.89 -9.16 5.47
N VAL A 79 23.26 -10.29 5.77
CA VAL A 79 23.75 -11.30 6.70
C VAL A 79 24.45 -12.42 5.93
N LYS A 80 23.91 -12.77 4.76
CA LYS A 80 24.40 -13.88 3.93
C LYS A 80 23.95 -13.71 2.48
N ASP A 81 24.72 -14.24 1.55
CA ASP A 81 24.36 -14.32 0.13
C ASP A 81 24.04 -15.76 -0.27
N TYR A 82 22.96 -15.93 -1.03
CA TYR A 82 22.61 -17.19 -1.66
C TYR A 82 22.82 -17.09 -3.16
N PRO A 83 23.80 -17.80 -3.75
CA PRO A 83 23.93 -17.87 -5.20
C PRO A 83 22.66 -18.41 -5.88
N LYS A 84 22.43 -18.02 -7.14
CA LYS A 84 21.31 -18.54 -7.95
C LYS A 84 21.20 -20.07 -7.86
N GLY A 85 19.98 -20.57 -7.69
CA GLY A 85 19.69 -22.01 -7.60
C GLY A 85 19.96 -22.64 -6.23
N THR A 86 20.53 -21.89 -5.27
CA THR A 86 20.67 -22.35 -3.88
C THR A 86 19.31 -22.73 -3.31
N LYS A 87 19.22 -23.91 -2.69
CA LYS A 87 18.00 -24.40 -2.05
C LYS A 87 18.00 -24.01 -0.57
N ILE A 88 17.10 -23.11 -0.19
CA ILE A 88 16.99 -22.55 1.17
C ILE A 88 15.80 -23.13 1.93
N LYS A 89 15.94 -23.34 3.24
CA LYS A 89 14.82 -23.74 4.12
C LYS A 89 14.25 -22.52 4.84
N LEU A 90 12.93 -22.48 4.97
CA LEU A 90 12.18 -21.38 5.57
C LEU A 90 11.74 -21.76 6.99
N SER A 91 11.92 -20.87 7.95
CA SER A 91 11.42 -21.05 9.31
C SER A 91 10.03 -20.48 9.51
N CYS A 92 9.76 -19.31 8.93
CA CYS A 92 8.51 -18.56 9.07
C CYS A 92 8.50 -17.39 8.08
N TYR A 93 7.34 -16.78 7.83
CA TYR A 93 7.23 -15.57 7.01
C TYR A 93 6.96 -14.33 7.84
N SER A 94 7.27 -13.17 7.26
CA SER A 94 6.90 -11.85 7.74
C SER A 94 6.41 -10.98 6.57
N ARG A 95 5.75 -9.86 6.88
CA ARG A 95 5.47 -8.82 5.90
C ARG A 95 6.47 -7.70 6.02
N GLY A 96 6.86 -7.14 4.89
CA GLY A 96 7.87 -6.09 4.81
C GLY A 96 7.77 -5.24 3.56
N GLN A 97 8.89 -4.65 3.17
CA GLN A 97 9.00 -3.82 1.97
C GLN A 97 8.49 -4.57 0.73
N SER A 98 7.70 -3.93 -0.12
CA SER A 98 7.23 -4.54 -1.36
C SER A 98 8.38 -4.69 -2.36
N ILE A 99 8.58 -5.90 -2.87
CA ILE A 99 9.54 -6.25 -3.92
C ILE A 99 8.75 -6.87 -5.07
N GLY A 100 8.75 -6.21 -6.23
CA GLY A 100 7.98 -6.66 -7.39
C GLY A 100 6.48 -6.80 -7.12
N GLY A 101 5.91 -5.98 -6.22
CA GLY A 101 4.51 -6.06 -5.79
C GLY A 101 4.24 -7.09 -4.67
N ASN A 102 5.22 -7.89 -4.27
CA ASN A 102 5.09 -8.88 -3.20
C ASN A 102 5.65 -8.33 -1.87
N THR A 103 4.85 -8.39 -0.79
CA THR A 103 5.24 -7.93 0.55
C THR A 103 5.72 -9.05 1.48
N ILE A 104 5.74 -10.30 1.02
CA ILE A 104 6.14 -11.46 1.81
C ILE A 104 7.66 -11.55 1.84
N TRP A 105 8.19 -11.70 3.04
CA TRP A 105 9.59 -11.98 3.30
C TRP A 105 9.71 -13.25 4.12
N ASP A 106 10.46 -14.23 3.64
CA ASP A 106 10.68 -15.48 4.33
C ASP A 106 11.92 -15.40 5.21
N LYS A 107 11.78 -15.73 6.48
CA LYS A 107 12.91 -15.98 7.36
C LYS A 107 13.47 -17.36 7.04
N THR A 108 14.74 -17.44 6.72
CA THR A 108 15.43 -18.71 6.47
C THR A 108 15.90 -19.34 7.78
N THR A 109 16.25 -20.62 7.75
CA THR A 109 16.89 -21.29 8.89
C THR A 109 18.27 -20.74 9.25
N ASP A 110 18.87 -19.91 8.38
CA ASP A 110 20.08 -19.13 8.69
C ASP A 110 19.78 -17.87 9.52
N GLY A 111 18.52 -17.63 9.89
CA GLY A 111 18.12 -16.57 10.82
C GLY A 111 17.93 -15.18 10.19
N CYS A 112 17.98 -15.08 8.86
CA CYS A 112 17.83 -13.83 8.09
C CYS A 112 16.64 -13.90 7.12
N PHE A 113 16.22 -12.77 6.57
CA PHE A 113 15.05 -12.62 5.71
C PHE A 113 15.42 -12.48 4.24
N VAL A 114 14.70 -13.18 3.37
CA VAL A 114 14.75 -13.03 1.91
C VAL A 114 13.38 -12.61 1.38
N ALA A 115 13.32 -11.87 0.28
CA ALA A 115 12.03 -11.54 -0.34
C ALA A 115 11.48 -12.76 -1.09
N ASP A 116 10.24 -13.15 -0.78
CA ASP A 116 9.56 -14.31 -1.39
C ASP A 116 9.48 -14.19 -2.92
N TYR A 117 9.44 -12.95 -3.44
CA TYR A 117 9.54 -12.66 -4.87
C TYR A 117 10.67 -13.43 -5.59
N TYR A 118 11.81 -13.64 -4.92
CA TYR A 118 12.99 -14.33 -5.46
C TYR A 118 13.10 -15.81 -5.05
N VAL A 119 12.14 -16.33 -4.28
CA VAL A 119 12.09 -17.73 -3.85
C VAL A 119 11.06 -18.47 -4.69
N THR A 120 11.40 -19.67 -5.15
CA THR A 120 10.49 -20.48 -5.98
C THR A 120 9.66 -21.40 -5.08
N THR A 121 8.65 -20.83 -4.41
CA THR A 121 7.73 -21.54 -3.51
C THR A 121 6.57 -22.22 -4.26
N GLY A 122 6.29 -21.80 -5.49
CA GLY A 122 5.20 -22.31 -6.33
C GLY A 122 3.83 -21.65 -6.06
N THR A 123 3.78 -20.62 -5.20
CA THR A 123 2.57 -19.88 -4.83
C THR A 123 2.93 -18.42 -4.53
N THR A 124 1.94 -17.52 -4.57
CA THR A 124 2.08 -16.13 -4.11
C THR A 124 1.61 -15.93 -2.67
N ASN A 125 1.20 -17.01 -2.01
CA ASN A 125 0.81 -17.04 -0.59
C ASN A 125 1.94 -17.62 0.27
N PRO A 126 2.03 -17.26 1.56
CA PRO A 126 3.02 -17.84 2.46
C PRO A 126 2.90 -19.36 2.55
N VAL A 127 4.04 -20.06 2.49
CA VAL A 127 4.14 -21.53 2.61
C VAL A 127 4.52 -22.01 4.01
N VAL A 128 4.89 -21.09 4.91
CA VAL A 128 5.19 -21.35 6.33
C VAL A 128 4.31 -20.48 7.22
N ALA A 129 4.28 -20.77 8.53
CA ALA A 129 3.57 -19.93 9.50
C ALA A 129 4.26 -18.55 9.67
N ALA A 130 3.52 -17.57 10.20
CA ALA A 130 4.10 -16.27 10.53
C ALA A 130 5.14 -16.41 11.66
N CYS A 131 6.17 -15.56 11.68
CA CYS A 131 7.23 -15.64 12.69
C CYS A 131 6.72 -15.34 14.11
N SER A 132 6.78 -16.35 14.98
CA SER A 132 6.43 -16.27 16.40
C SER A 132 7.63 -15.78 17.23
N GLY A 133 7.73 -14.47 17.44
CA GLY A 133 8.71 -13.84 18.34
C GLY A 133 9.97 -13.33 17.64
N GLY A 134 10.16 -12.01 17.65
CA GLY A 134 11.46 -11.39 17.36
C GLY A 134 11.73 -10.98 15.91
N GLY A 135 10.69 -10.72 15.12
CA GLY A 135 10.73 -9.75 14.04
C GLY A 135 9.55 -8.85 14.28
N GLY A 136 9.79 -7.61 14.76
CA GLY A 136 8.70 -6.67 14.96
C GLY A 136 7.85 -6.69 13.70
N SER A 137 6.58 -7.08 13.84
CA SER A 137 5.58 -6.69 12.89
C SER A 137 5.76 -5.19 12.76
N VAL A 138 6.39 -4.78 11.67
CA VAL A 138 6.23 -3.44 11.14
C VAL A 138 4.78 -3.42 10.71
N SER A 139 3.90 -3.31 11.71
CA SER A 139 2.47 -3.26 11.50
C SER A 139 2.29 -2.06 10.58
N PRO A 140 1.70 -2.24 9.39
CA PRO A 140 1.34 -1.10 8.57
C PRO A 140 0.60 -0.12 9.47
N CYS A 141 0.79 1.17 9.20
CA CYS A 141 0.10 2.18 9.98
C CYS A 141 -1.39 1.79 10.08
N PRO A 142 -1.95 1.76 11.29
CA PRO A 142 -3.29 1.24 11.52
C PRO A 142 -4.30 1.96 10.65
N SER A 143 -5.33 1.24 10.29
CA SER A 143 -6.48 1.82 9.63
C SER A 143 -7.13 2.87 10.54
N ILE A 144 -7.60 3.96 9.94
CA ILE A 144 -8.43 4.94 10.63
C ILE A 144 -9.82 4.36 10.94
N ASN A 145 -10.53 4.95 11.89
CA ASN A 145 -11.91 4.58 12.20
C ASN A 145 -12.89 5.04 11.10
N ASP A 146 -14.14 4.57 11.19
CA ASP A 146 -15.17 4.89 10.19
C ASP A 146 -15.50 6.38 10.13
N ALA A 147 -15.36 7.11 11.24
CA ALA A 147 -15.53 8.57 11.25
C ALA A 147 -14.47 9.27 10.38
N GLY A 148 -13.21 8.80 10.41
CA GLY A 148 -12.16 9.27 9.53
C GLY A 148 -12.41 8.94 8.05
N ILE A 149 -12.89 7.73 7.78
CA ILE A 149 -13.27 7.32 6.43
C ILE A 149 -14.39 8.23 5.90
N ALA A 150 -15.45 8.44 6.68
CA ALA A 150 -16.56 9.31 6.31
C ALA A 150 -16.09 10.75 6.03
N LEU A 151 -15.19 11.28 6.87
CA LEU A 151 -14.62 12.61 6.70
C LEU A 151 -13.87 12.76 5.38
N ILE A 152 -12.99 11.80 5.04
CA ILE A 152 -12.26 11.84 3.77
C ILE A 152 -13.23 11.73 2.59
N LYS A 153 -14.20 10.82 2.65
CA LYS A 153 -15.22 10.66 1.60
C LYS A 153 -15.98 11.96 1.32
N GLU A 154 -16.35 12.69 2.37
CA GLU A 154 -17.08 13.96 2.29
C GLU A 154 -16.29 15.01 1.48
N PHE A 155 -14.98 15.11 1.69
CA PHE A 155 -14.15 16.14 1.05
C PHE A 155 -13.53 15.75 -0.29
N GLU A 156 -13.30 14.46 -0.56
CA GLU A 156 -12.73 14.02 -1.85
C GLU A 156 -13.80 13.88 -2.96
N GLY A 157 -15.05 13.59 -2.57
CA GLY A 157 -16.14 13.32 -3.49
C GLY A 157 -16.02 11.96 -4.18
N PHE A 158 -17.16 11.42 -4.63
CA PHE A 158 -17.25 10.08 -5.22
C PHE A 158 -17.39 10.13 -6.75
N PHE A 159 -16.46 9.50 -7.47
CA PHE A 159 -16.52 9.33 -8.92
C PHE A 159 -16.58 7.84 -9.28
N LYS A 160 -17.76 7.38 -9.71
CA LYS A 160 -18.00 5.96 -10.03
C LYS A 160 -17.21 5.43 -11.23
N ASN A 161 -16.83 6.29 -12.17
CA ASN A 161 -16.07 5.94 -13.37
C ASN A 161 -14.74 6.67 -13.39
N PRO A 162 -13.69 6.11 -14.05
CA PRO A 162 -12.47 6.83 -14.37
C PRO A 162 -12.76 8.17 -15.03
N TYR A 163 -12.09 9.23 -14.57
CA TYR A 163 -12.20 10.58 -15.11
C TYR A 163 -10.83 11.25 -15.10
N LYS A 164 -10.64 12.28 -15.93
CA LYS A 164 -9.46 13.15 -15.84
C LYS A 164 -9.65 14.21 -14.77
N ASP A 165 -8.72 14.27 -13.82
CA ASP A 165 -8.64 15.38 -12.88
C ASP A 165 -8.21 16.69 -13.60
N PRO A 166 -8.17 17.86 -12.92
CA PRO A 166 -7.86 19.12 -13.60
C PRO A 166 -6.43 19.22 -14.12
N VAL A 167 -5.51 18.38 -13.62
CA VAL A 167 -4.15 18.28 -14.14
C VAL A 167 -4.02 17.22 -15.24
N GLY A 168 -5.15 16.61 -15.65
CA GLY A 168 -5.25 15.71 -16.80
C GLY A 168 -5.00 14.24 -16.50
N LEU A 169 -4.89 13.85 -15.22
CA LEU A 169 -4.56 12.49 -14.80
C LEU A 169 -5.81 11.64 -14.53
N TRP A 170 -5.79 10.39 -14.98
CA TRP A 170 -6.87 9.43 -14.76
C TRP A 170 -6.98 9.07 -13.28
N THR A 171 -8.18 9.29 -12.74
CA THR A 171 -8.53 9.17 -11.33
C THR A 171 -9.90 8.49 -11.20
N VAL A 172 -10.14 7.77 -10.10
CA VAL A 172 -11.45 7.15 -9.81
C VAL A 172 -11.76 7.08 -8.32
N GLY A 173 -13.02 6.81 -7.95
CA GLY A 173 -13.44 6.64 -6.56
C GLY A 173 -13.28 7.93 -5.75
N TYR A 174 -12.67 7.82 -4.56
CA TYR A 174 -12.32 8.93 -3.68
C TYR A 174 -10.88 9.42 -3.94
N GLY A 175 -10.61 9.79 -5.19
CA GLY A 175 -9.34 10.42 -5.56
C GLY A 175 -8.15 9.47 -5.80
N HIS A 176 -8.41 8.18 -6.08
CA HIS A 176 -7.39 7.19 -6.44
C HIS A 176 -6.78 7.52 -7.80
N LEU A 177 -5.47 7.76 -7.85
CA LEU A 177 -4.72 7.97 -9.08
C LEU A 177 -4.48 6.62 -9.77
N CYS A 178 -4.94 6.47 -11.02
CA CYS A 178 -4.81 5.21 -11.75
C CYS A 178 -3.36 4.87 -12.09
N ALA A 179 -3.13 3.64 -12.55
CA ALA A 179 -1.79 3.13 -12.82
C ALA A 179 -0.99 4.01 -13.80
N ASN A 180 0.34 3.80 -13.82
CA ASN A 180 1.28 4.57 -14.66
C ASN A 180 1.24 6.08 -14.37
N GLY A 181 1.09 6.46 -13.09
CA GLY A 181 1.02 7.84 -12.67
C GLY A 181 -0.20 8.58 -13.23
N GLY A 182 -1.35 7.90 -13.32
CA GLY A 182 -2.59 8.47 -13.89
C GLY A 182 -2.64 8.48 -15.40
N LYS A 183 -1.79 7.72 -16.10
CA LYS A 183 -1.83 7.59 -17.57
C LYS A 183 -2.73 6.45 -18.04
N ASP A 184 -3.07 5.50 -17.16
CA ASP A 184 -3.98 4.41 -17.49
C ASP A 184 -5.45 4.85 -17.46
N SER A 185 -6.06 4.98 -18.64
CA SER A 185 -7.48 5.32 -18.80
C SER A 185 -8.45 4.21 -18.40
N SER A 186 -7.99 2.96 -18.39
CA SER A 186 -8.81 1.82 -17.99
C SER A 186 -8.96 1.73 -16.47
N CYS A 187 -7.99 2.28 -15.74
CA CYS A 187 -7.83 2.11 -14.30
C CYS A 187 -7.95 0.62 -13.88
N SER A 188 -7.53 -0.31 -14.73
CA SER A 188 -7.74 -1.75 -14.53
C SER A 188 -6.93 -2.29 -13.34
N GLY A 189 -5.84 -1.60 -12.98
CA GLY A 189 -4.99 -1.93 -11.84
C GLY A 189 -5.68 -1.87 -10.47
N THR A 190 -6.90 -1.32 -10.35
CA THR A 190 -7.65 -1.31 -9.08
C THR A 190 -8.18 -2.69 -8.69
N GLY A 191 -8.33 -3.60 -9.67
CA GLY A 191 -8.94 -4.91 -9.49
C GLY A 191 -10.47 -4.88 -9.34
N PHE A 192 -11.12 -3.73 -9.57
CA PHE A 192 -12.57 -3.57 -9.50
C PHE A 192 -13.19 -3.37 -10.88
N LYS A 193 -14.46 -3.75 -11.01
CA LYS A 193 -15.28 -3.44 -12.20
C LYS A 193 -15.90 -2.06 -12.07
N TYR A 194 -15.98 -1.34 -13.18
CA TYR A 194 -16.62 -0.03 -13.27
C TYR A 194 -18.05 -0.15 -13.83
N PRO A 195 -19.01 0.68 -13.40
CA PRO A 195 -18.88 1.74 -12.39
C PRO A 195 -18.65 1.18 -10.98
N LEU A 196 -17.82 1.85 -10.17
CA LEU A 196 -17.68 1.54 -8.75
C LEU A 196 -18.99 1.82 -8.01
N THR A 197 -19.22 1.10 -6.92
CA THR A 197 -20.18 1.48 -5.88
C THR A 197 -19.44 2.28 -4.81
N GLU A 198 -20.18 2.98 -3.94
CA GLU A 198 -19.54 3.61 -2.79
C GLU A 198 -18.80 2.60 -1.89
N ALA A 199 -19.28 1.36 -1.81
CA ALA A 199 -18.65 0.30 -1.04
C ALA A 199 -17.29 -0.08 -1.65
N THR A 200 -17.23 -0.37 -2.96
CA THR A 200 -15.95 -0.74 -3.62
C THR A 200 -14.99 0.45 -3.68
N ALA A 201 -15.49 1.68 -3.83
CA ALA A 201 -14.65 2.88 -3.72
C ALA A 201 -14.14 3.11 -2.29
N THR A 202 -14.91 2.76 -1.27
CA THR A 202 -14.47 2.82 0.14
C THR A 202 -13.39 1.76 0.42
N GLU A 203 -13.54 0.56 -0.14
CA GLU A 203 -12.49 -0.46 -0.09
C GLU A 203 -11.20 0.00 -0.79
N LEU A 204 -11.32 0.62 -1.97
CA LEU A 204 -10.17 1.20 -2.68
C LEU A 204 -9.50 2.31 -1.84
N LEU A 205 -10.28 3.22 -1.26
CA LEU A 205 -9.75 4.24 -0.35
C LEU A 205 -9.01 3.62 0.84
N LYS A 206 -9.59 2.60 1.49
CA LYS A 206 -8.95 1.89 2.60
C LYS A 206 -7.63 1.22 2.18
N LYS A 207 -7.52 0.73 0.94
CA LYS A 207 -6.27 0.18 0.37
C LYS A 207 -5.22 1.26 0.11
N ASP A 208 -5.64 2.47 -0.23
CA ASP A 208 -4.73 3.59 -0.52
C ASP A 208 -4.19 4.26 0.75
N LEU A 209 -4.98 4.33 1.81
CA LEU A 209 -4.64 5.06 3.05
C LEU A 209 -3.27 4.71 3.66
N PRO A 210 -2.80 3.45 3.68
CA PRO A 210 -1.45 3.12 4.15
C PRO A 210 -0.34 3.90 3.43
N SER A 211 -0.49 4.23 2.14
CA SER A 211 0.49 5.04 1.40
C SER A 211 0.59 6.46 1.94
N TYR A 212 -0.52 7.02 2.45
CA TYR A 212 -0.59 8.38 3.01
C TYR A 212 -0.18 8.46 4.48
N THR A 213 -0.18 7.34 5.21
CA THR A 213 0.21 7.28 6.63
C THR A 213 1.60 6.68 6.83
N SER A 214 2.16 5.98 5.83
CA SER A 214 3.52 5.38 5.86
C SER A 214 4.63 6.34 6.26
N CYS A 215 4.43 7.63 6.03
CA CYS A 215 5.38 8.68 6.35
C CYS A 215 5.36 9.12 7.82
N PHE A 216 4.33 8.77 8.60
CA PHE A 216 4.17 9.26 9.97
C PHE A 216 5.38 8.95 10.86
N PRO A 217 6.02 7.77 10.78
CA PRO A 217 7.20 7.44 11.57
C PRO A 217 8.46 8.27 11.27
N LYS A 218 8.48 8.98 10.14
CA LYS A 218 9.51 9.97 9.83
C LYS A 218 9.37 11.23 10.69
N TYR A 219 8.14 11.58 11.09
CA TYR A 219 7.83 12.84 11.75
C TYR A 219 7.41 12.67 13.22
N LEU A 220 6.75 11.57 13.56
CA LEU A 220 6.18 11.32 14.89
C LEU A 220 7.05 10.35 15.70
N THR A 221 7.18 10.61 16.99
CA THR A 221 7.87 9.77 17.97
C THR A 221 6.89 9.24 19.02
N SER A 222 7.39 8.44 19.98
CA SER A 222 6.58 7.93 21.10
C SER A 222 5.98 9.02 21.99
N GLY A 223 6.42 10.27 21.88
CA GLY A 223 5.80 11.40 22.59
C GLY A 223 4.46 11.81 22.00
N ALA A 224 4.23 11.57 20.70
CA ALA A 224 2.95 11.87 20.04
C ALA A 224 1.89 10.83 20.43
N LYS A 225 1.06 11.16 21.43
CA LYS A 225 -0.03 10.32 21.91
C LYS A 225 -1.34 10.75 21.24
N LEU A 226 -1.82 9.96 20.28
CA LEU A 226 -3.05 10.23 19.53
C LEU A 226 -4.10 9.17 19.84
N ASN A 227 -5.32 9.59 20.14
CA ASN A 227 -6.48 8.69 20.12
C ASN A 227 -6.93 8.39 18.67
N LYS A 228 -7.87 7.45 18.50
CA LYS A 228 -8.36 7.03 17.17
C LYS A 228 -8.94 8.17 16.32
N ASN A 229 -9.61 9.14 16.94
CA ASN A 229 -10.19 10.30 16.25
C ASN A 229 -9.11 11.31 15.83
N GLN A 230 -8.12 11.55 16.68
CA GLN A 230 -6.98 12.41 16.39
C GLN A 230 -6.12 11.82 15.25
N TYR A 231 -5.85 10.52 15.29
CA TYR A 231 -5.14 9.82 14.21
C TYR A 231 -5.92 9.87 12.88
N ALA A 232 -7.24 9.69 12.94
CA ALA A 232 -8.12 9.84 11.77
C ALA A 232 -8.10 11.25 11.18
N ALA A 233 -8.18 12.29 12.04
CA ALA A 233 -8.09 13.69 11.62
C ALA A 233 -6.74 14.01 10.98
N LEU A 234 -5.64 13.55 11.58
CA LEU A 234 -4.30 13.72 11.02
C LEU A 234 -4.15 13.03 9.66
N THR A 235 -4.72 11.83 9.52
CA THR A 235 -4.73 11.08 8.26
C THR A 235 -5.51 11.82 7.17
N SER A 236 -6.69 12.37 7.47
CA SER A 236 -7.45 13.21 6.52
C SER A 236 -6.66 14.44 6.09
N PHE A 237 -5.98 15.07 7.04
CA PHE A 237 -5.17 16.26 6.81
C PHE A 237 -3.95 15.96 5.90
N THR A 238 -3.24 14.86 6.15
CA THR A 238 -2.11 14.44 5.30
C THR A 238 -2.53 13.82 3.99
N PHE A 239 -3.73 13.24 3.89
CA PHE A 239 -4.32 12.84 2.60
C PHE A 239 -4.48 14.07 1.69
N ASN A 240 -4.86 15.21 2.25
CA ASN A 240 -5.06 16.46 1.51
C ASN A 240 -3.76 17.16 1.11
N LEU A 241 -2.81 17.28 2.05
CA LEU A 241 -1.63 18.14 1.90
C LEU A 241 -0.33 17.36 1.68
N GLY A 242 -0.37 16.04 1.81
CA GLY A 242 0.81 15.20 1.92
C GLY A 242 1.50 15.35 3.27
N CYS A 243 2.54 14.53 3.48
CA CYS A 243 3.21 14.44 4.78
C CYS A 243 4.19 15.58 5.07
N GLY A 244 4.53 16.41 4.07
CA GLY A 244 5.48 17.50 4.24
C GLY A 244 5.03 18.50 5.31
N VAL A 245 3.71 18.67 5.45
CA VAL A 245 3.07 19.56 6.43
C VAL A 245 3.41 19.22 7.88
N LEU A 246 3.74 17.96 8.18
CA LEU A 246 4.04 17.53 9.55
C LEU A 246 5.31 18.19 10.10
N LYS A 247 6.21 18.69 9.24
CA LYS A 247 7.42 19.42 9.68
C LYS A 247 7.10 20.61 10.56
N ASP A 248 5.95 21.24 10.34
CA ASP A 248 5.61 22.52 10.95
C ASP A 248 5.17 22.35 12.41
N PHE A 249 4.59 21.19 12.77
CA PHE A 249 4.01 20.99 14.11
C PHE A 249 4.26 19.62 14.75
N ALA A 250 4.85 18.63 14.06
CA ALA A 250 5.11 17.32 14.67
C ALA A 250 6.01 17.42 15.91
N GLY A 251 6.91 18.40 15.97
CA GLY A 251 7.73 18.67 17.15
C GLY A 251 6.92 18.96 18.42
N ARG A 252 5.73 19.55 18.30
CA ARG A 252 4.80 19.81 19.41
C ARG A 252 4.17 18.51 19.91
N LEU A 253 3.65 17.71 18.99
CA LEU A 253 3.10 16.38 19.29
C LEU A 253 4.15 15.49 19.96
N ASN A 254 5.37 15.49 19.44
CA ASN A 254 6.49 14.69 19.96
C ASN A 254 6.95 15.10 21.36
N LYS A 255 6.64 16.33 21.80
CA LYS A 255 6.85 16.78 23.18
C LYS A 255 5.69 16.39 24.12
N GLY A 256 4.67 15.71 23.61
CA GLY A 256 3.50 15.29 24.37
C GLY A 256 2.44 16.37 24.55
N GLU A 257 2.49 17.45 23.76
CA GLU A 257 1.41 18.44 23.76
C GLU A 257 0.09 17.81 23.31
N ASP A 258 -1.03 18.22 23.91
CA ASP A 258 -2.36 17.72 23.56
C ASP A 258 -2.65 17.94 22.07
N ALA A 259 -2.91 16.84 21.35
CA ALA A 259 -3.09 16.87 19.91
C ALA A 259 -4.32 17.65 19.48
N SER A 260 -5.38 17.71 20.31
CA SER A 260 -6.57 18.52 20.02
C SER A 260 -6.22 20.01 19.97
N THR A 261 -5.36 20.45 20.89
CA THR A 261 -4.82 21.81 20.96
C THR A 261 -3.91 22.10 19.78
N VAL A 262 -2.97 21.22 19.47
CA VAL A 262 -2.06 21.38 18.32
C VAL A 262 -2.86 21.47 17.02
N PHE A 263 -3.78 20.54 16.76
CA PHE A 263 -4.55 20.53 15.51
C PHE A 263 -5.47 21.76 15.40
N ALA A 264 -6.10 22.20 16.50
CA ALA A 264 -6.94 23.40 16.49
C ALA A 264 -6.17 24.67 16.14
N GLN A 265 -4.87 24.74 16.44
CA GLN A 265 -4.02 25.89 16.13
C GLN A 265 -3.33 25.77 14.76
N GLU A 266 -3.01 24.56 14.32
CA GLU A 266 -2.20 24.33 13.12
C GLU A 266 -3.04 24.12 11.87
N PHE A 267 -4.11 23.32 11.94
CA PHE A 267 -4.90 22.98 10.75
C PHE A 267 -5.51 24.22 10.06
N PRO A 268 -6.06 25.22 10.77
CA PRO A 268 -6.64 26.42 10.14
C PRO A 268 -5.66 27.26 9.32
N LYS A 269 -4.34 27.06 9.46
CA LYS A 269 -3.33 27.77 8.64
C LYS A 269 -3.32 27.31 7.18
N TYR A 270 -3.82 26.10 6.91
CA TYR A 270 -3.77 25.45 5.58
C TYR A 270 -5.12 25.53 4.87
N VAL A 271 -5.53 26.77 4.60
CA VAL A 271 -6.80 27.11 3.95
C VAL A 271 -6.62 27.87 2.64
N HIS A 272 -5.38 28.02 2.16
CA HIS A 272 -5.05 28.82 0.99
C HIS A 272 -4.68 27.96 -0.22
N ALA A 273 -5.09 28.36 -1.41
CA ALA A 273 -4.55 27.88 -2.69
C ALA A 273 -4.49 29.05 -3.69
N GLY A 274 -3.43 29.11 -4.50
CA GLY A 274 -3.23 30.24 -5.42
C GLY A 274 -3.21 31.61 -4.73
N GLY A 275 -2.75 31.67 -3.47
CA GLY A 275 -2.73 32.90 -2.66
C GLY A 275 -4.06 33.30 -2.02
N ASN A 276 -5.16 32.59 -2.29
CA ASN A 276 -6.50 32.93 -1.81
C ASN A 276 -7.02 31.94 -0.78
N VAL A 277 -7.78 32.43 0.21
CA VAL A 277 -8.52 31.56 1.13
C VAL A 277 -9.61 30.82 0.38
N LEU A 278 -9.60 29.49 0.46
CA LEU A 278 -10.65 28.63 -0.09
C LEU A 278 -11.61 28.20 1.01
N GLN A 279 -12.89 28.60 0.90
CA GLN A 279 -13.92 28.23 1.89
C GLN A 279 -14.12 26.71 2.02
N GLY A 280 -13.87 25.94 0.96
CA GLY A 280 -13.85 24.48 1.02
C GLY A 280 -12.78 23.94 1.98
N LEU A 281 -11.58 24.52 1.96
CA LEU A 281 -10.51 24.15 2.88
C LEU A 281 -10.81 24.60 4.31
N VAL A 282 -11.37 25.80 4.50
CA VAL A 282 -11.81 26.26 5.83
C VAL A 282 -12.79 25.24 6.45
N ARG A 283 -13.79 24.80 5.69
CA ARG A 283 -14.73 23.76 6.15
C ARG A 283 -14.02 22.44 6.47
N ARG A 284 -13.09 22.00 5.63
CA ARG A 284 -12.30 20.77 5.85
C ARG A 284 -11.50 20.82 7.14
N ARG A 285 -10.73 21.89 7.36
CA ARG A 285 -9.91 22.07 8.57
C ARG A 285 -10.78 22.09 9.83
N ASN A 286 -11.93 22.77 9.78
CA ASN A 286 -12.87 22.80 10.90
C ASN A 286 -13.45 21.41 11.22
N ALA A 287 -13.80 20.62 10.20
CA ALA A 287 -14.33 19.27 10.39
C ALA A 287 -13.27 18.29 10.92
N GLU A 288 -12.02 18.39 10.45
CA GLU A 288 -10.89 17.62 10.97
C GLU A 288 -10.61 17.95 12.45
N VAL A 289 -10.60 19.24 12.81
CA VAL A 289 -10.44 19.68 14.20
C VAL A 289 -11.62 19.21 15.07
N ALA A 290 -12.85 19.27 14.54
CA ALA A 290 -14.03 18.80 15.26
C ALA A 290 -13.96 17.28 15.51
N LEU A 291 -13.48 16.49 14.55
CA LEU A 291 -13.23 15.06 14.74
C LEU A 291 -12.18 14.84 15.84
N ALA A 292 -11.05 15.55 15.77
CA ALA A 292 -9.96 15.41 16.74
C ALA A 292 -10.36 15.74 18.19
N LYS A 293 -11.31 16.67 18.39
CA LYS A 293 -11.84 17.03 19.71
C LYS A 293 -12.76 15.98 20.32
N LYS A 294 -13.25 15.01 19.53
CA LYS A 294 -14.11 13.94 20.07
C LYS A 294 -13.30 13.06 21.00
N ALA A 295 -13.80 12.92 22.24
CA ALA A 295 -13.21 12.05 23.23
C ALA A 295 -13.12 10.60 22.72
N GLY A 296 -12.10 9.90 23.17
CA GLY A 296 -11.86 8.48 22.91
C GLY A 296 -10.80 8.01 23.89
N SER A 297 -10.74 6.70 24.14
CA SER A 297 -9.65 6.15 24.93
C SER A 297 -8.32 6.53 24.27
N THR A 298 -7.44 7.18 25.03
CA THR A 298 -6.07 7.49 24.62
C THR A 298 -5.28 6.19 24.63
N GLU A 299 -5.53 5.33 23.65
CA GLU A 299 -4.55 4.33 23.27
C GLU A 299 -3.33 5.08 22.74
N ALA A 300 -2.14 4.77 23.25
CA ALA A 300 -0.92 5.20 22.60
C ALA A 300 -0.84 4.46 21.25
N TRP A 301 -1.51 4.98 20.21
CA TRP A 301 -1.51 4.33 18.92
C TRP A 301 -1.10 5.26 17.78
N PRO A 302 -0.16 4.84 16.90
CA PRO A 302 0.49 3.52 16.86
C PRO A 302 1.98 3.47 16.51
N LYS A 303 2.60 2.39 16.97
CA LYS A 303 3.89 1.86 16.51
C LYS A 303 3.78 1.44 15.04
N CYS A 304 3.72 2.43 14.15
CA CYS A 304 3.95 2.20 12.74
C CYS A 304 5.44 1.90 12.52
N ALA A 305 5.71 1.05 11.56
CA ALA A 305 7.03 0.80 11.01
C ALA A 305 7.76 2.08 10.57
N LYS A 306 8.99 2.33 11.04
CA LYS A 306 9.87 3.29 10.39
C LYS A 306 10.27 2.85 8.99
#